data_AF-A0A4Y2D849-F1
#
_entry.id   AF-A0A4Y2D849-F1
#
_cell.length_a   1.000
_cell.length_b   1.000
_cell.length_c   1.000
_cell.angle_alpha   90.00
_cell.angle_beta   90.00
_cell.angle_gamma   90.00
#
_symmetry.space_group_name_H-M   'P 1'
#
loop_
_entity.id
_entity.type
_entity.pdbx_description
1 polymer ?
#
loop_
_entity_poly.entity_id
_entity_poly.type
_entity_poly.pdbx_seq_one_letter_code
_entity_poly.pdbx_strand_id
1 'polypeptide(L)'
;MGNLSNDLKMVKNELRLLQGDIKNFKKERHSLFLHIQEKNKHVENLKSSNDSLVKMNAYCDKKKSGKLSFRKGEIVAIRRNAKATGKSTKTHLRFRGPMVVTEILPSGTYRISQLVSRNSRLYPFIVLWYK
;
A
#
# COMPACT_ATOMS: atom_id res chain seq x y z
N MET A 1 -54.27 36.65 50.65
CA MET A 1 -53.85 36.87 49.24
C MET A 1 -52.33 36.80 49.01
N GLY A 2 -51.45 36.83 50.03
CA GLY A 2 -49.99 36.88 49.83
C GLY A 2 -49.30 35.63 49.28
N ASN A 3 -49.83 34.42 49.51
CA ASN A 3 -49.15 33.17 49.13
C ASN A 3 -49.17 32.89 47.61
N LEU A 4 -50.31 33.13 46.95
CA LEU A 4 -50.47 32.89 45.51
C LEU A 4 -49.51 33.75 44.64
N SER A 5 -49.20 34.96 45.10
CA SER A 5 -48.27 35.87 44.41
C SER A 5 -46.83 35.33 44.46
N ASN A 6 -46.44 34.73 45.57
CA ASN A 6 -45.12 34.12 45.73
C ASN A 6 -44.98 32.85 44.89
N ASP A 7 -46.01 32.01 44.86
CA ASP A 7 -46.03 30.78 44.05
C ASP A 7 -45.92 31.10 42.55
N LEU A 8 -46.69 32.09 42.07
CA LEU A 8 -46.62 32.54 40.67
C LEU A 8 -45.21 33.06 40.30
N LYS A 9 -44.54 33.75 41.22
CA LYS A 9 -43.19 34.26 41.03
C LYS A 9 -42.17 33.12 40.93
N MET A 10 -42.35 32.06 41.72
CA MET A 10 -41.52 30.85 41.67
C MET A 10 -41.65 30.13 40.33
N VAL A 11 -42.89 29.84 39.90
CA VAL A 11 -43.19 29.18 38.62
C VAL A 11 -42.59 29.95 37.44
N LYS A 12 -42.66 31.29 37.46
CA LYS A 12 -42.08 32.14 36.42
C LYS A 12 -40.55 32.03 36.35
N ASN A 13 -39.87 31.90 37.49
CA ASN A 13 -38.42 31.75 37.53
C ASN A 13 -37.98 30.37 37.02
N GLU A 14 -38.71 29.31 37.38
CA GLU A 14 -38.46 27.95 36.88
C GLU A 14 -38.63 27.85 35.37
N LEU A 15 -39.70 28.45 34.82
CA LEU A 15 -39.89 28.51 33.37
C LEU A 15 -38.72 29.20 32.66
N ARG A 16 -38.14 30.24 33.27
CA ARG A 16 -36.98 30.95 32.70
C ARG A 16 -35.72 30.08 32.71
N LEU A 17 -35.52 29.28 33.76
CA LEU A 17 -34.42 28.33 33.85
C LEU A 17 -34.56 27.23 32.79
N LEU A 18 -35.74 26.61 32.68
CA LEU A 18 -36.02 25.57 31.70
C LEU A 18 -35.84 26.06 30.26
N GLN A 19 -36.21 27.31 29.95
CA GLN A 19 -35.94 27.89 28.63
C GLN A 19 -34.43 28.01 28.34
N GLY A 20 -33.63 28.35 29.35
CA GLY A 20 -32.17 28.38 29.26
C GLY A 20 -31.61 26.98 28.98
N ASP A 21 -32.06 25.98 29.73
CA ASP A 21 -31.61 24.59 29.60
C ASP A 21 -31.98 24.03 28.23
N ILE A 22 -33.21 24.22 27.76
CA ILE A 22 -33.65 23.79 26.44
C ILE A 22 -32.78 24.42 25.34
N LYS A 23 -32.42 25.69 25.49
CA LYS A 23 -31.53 26.37 24.54
C LYS A 23 -30.11 25.79 24.59
N ASN A 24 -29.61 25.44 25.77
CA ASN A 24 -28.31 24.80 25.92
C ASN A 24 -28.29 23.41 25.29
N PHE A 25 -29.27 22.57 25.61
CA PHE A 25 -29.42 21.23 25.03
C PHE A 25 -29.51 21.25 23.51
N LYS A 26 -30.21 22.22 22.92
CA LYS A 26 -30.25 22.37 21.46
C LYS A 26 -28.86 22.63 20.85
N LYS A 27 -28.05 23.48 21.50
CA LYS A 27 -26.67 23.75 21.05
C LYS A 27 -25.77 22.52 21.18
N GLU A 28 -25.83 21.83 22.31
CA GLU A 28 -25.05 20.61 22.54
C GLU A 28 -25.41 19.51 21.54
N ARG A 29 -26.71 19.30 21.25
CA ARG A 29 -27.14 18.34 20.23
C ARG A 29 -26.62 18.69 18.84
N HIS A 30 -26.62 19.98 18.46
CA HIS A 30 -26.07 20.40 17.17
C HIS A 30 -24.56 20.17 17.09
N SER A 31 -23.83 20.50 18.16
CA SER A 31 -22.39 20.23 18.24
C SER A 31 -22.07 18.73 18.14
N LEU A 32 -22.80 17.90 18.87
CA LEU A 32 -22.63 16.45 18.84
C LEU A 32 -22.92 15.88 17.44
N PHE A 33 -23.97 16.38 16.78
CA PHE A 33 -24.32 15.95 15.42
C PHE A 33 -23.21 16.24 14.41
N LEU A 34 -22.63 17.45 14.45
CA LEU A 34 -21.50 17.83 13.59
C LEU A 34 -20.29 16.91 13.82
N HIS A 35 -19.96 16.65 15.09
CA HIS A 35 -18.85 15.77 15.45
C HIS A 35 -19.03 14.33 14.93
N ILE A 36 -20.26 13.80 15.01
CA ILE A 36 -20.59 12.47 14.47
C ILE A 36 -20.44 12.46 12.94
N GLN A 37 -20.91 13.51 12.26
CA GLN A 37 -20.80 13.58 10.80
C GLN A 37 -19.34 13.61 10.33
N GLU A 38 -18.49 14.41 11.00
CA GLU A 38 -17.06 14.47 10.71
C GLU A 38 -16.37 13.12 10.94
N LYS A 39 -16.65 12.46 12.06
CA LYS A 39 -16.11 11.12 12.35
C LYS A 39 -16.53 10.09 11.31
N ASN A 40 -17.79 10.09 10.89
CA ASN A 40 -18.27 9.16 9.87
C ASN A 40 -17.57 9.39 8.52
N LYS A 41 -17.36 10.65 8.12
CA LYS A 41 -16.60 10.97 6.91
C LYS A 41 -15.17 10.43 6.98
N HIS A 42 -14.51 10.55 8.14
CA HIS A 42 -13.16 10.02 8.32
C HIS A 42 -13.11 8.50 8.22
N VAL A 43 -14.10 7.79 8.78
CA VAL A 43 -14.20 6.33 8.70
C VAL A 43 -14.37 5.85 7.25
N GLU A 44 -15.24 6.49 6.47
CA GLU A 44 -15.43 6.13 5.05
C GLU A 44 -14.17 6.39 4.21
N ASN A 45 -13.45 7.49 4.48
CA ASN A 45 -12.16 7.77 3.83
C ASN A 45 -11.12 6.70 4.14
N LEU A 46 -11.02 6.25 5.40
CA LEU A 46 -10.12 5.17 5.78
C LEU A 46 -10.47 3.84 5.13
N LYS A 47 -11.77 3.51 5.06
CA LYS A 47 -12.27 2.28 4.45
C LYS A 47 -11.91 2.21 2.96
N SER A 48 -12.16 3.29 2.22
CA SER A 48 -11.81 3.37 0.80
C SER A 48 -10.30 3.31 0.53
N SER A 49 -9.47 3.92 1.39
CA SER A 49 -8.01 3.80 1.32
C SER A 49 -7.54 2.36 1.50
N ASN A 50 -8.06 1.65 2.52
CA ASN A 50 -7.76 0.24 2.73
C ASN A 50 -8.22 -0.63 1.56
N ASP A 51 -9.40 -0.41 0.99
CA ASP A 51 -9.87 -1.15 -0.19
C ASP A 51 -8.95 -0.94 -1.40
N SER A 52 -8.44 0.29 -1.59
CA SER A 52 -7.46 0.59 -2.64
C SER A 52 -6.12 -0.12 -2.40
N LEU A 53 -5.65 -0.19 -1.15
CA LEU A 53 -4.44 -0.89 -0.77
C LEU A 53 -4.58 -2.39 -1.01
N VAL A 54 -5.72 -2.98 -0.62
CA VAL A 54 -6.05 -4.39 -0.86
C VAL A 54 -6.05 -4.70 -2.36
N LYS A 55 -6.66 -3.84 -3.19
CA LYS A 55 -6.63 -3.99 -4.66
C LYS A 55 -5.22 -3.89 -5.23
N MET A 56 -4.40 -2.95 -4.76
CA MET A 56 -3.02 -2.80 -5.20
C MET A 56 -2.17 -4.03 -4.81
N ASN A 57 -2.31 -4.52 -3.58
CA ASN A 57 -1.62 -5.72 -3.11
C ASN A 57 -2.02 -6.96 -3.92
N ALA A 58 -3.32 -7.13 -4.20
CA ALA A 58 -3.81 -8.21 -5.05
C ALA A 58 -3.26 -8.16 -6.49
N TYR A 59 -3.09 -6.95 -7.05
CA TYR A 59 -2.44 -6.78 -8.36
C TYR A 59 -0.94 -7.12 -8.31
N CYS A 60 -0.23 -6.66 -7.28
CA CYS A 60 1.18 -6.98 -7.08
C CYS A 60 1.42 -8.48 -6.88
N ASP A 61 0.53 -9.17 -6.17
CA ASP A 61 0.59 -10.63 -6.00
C ASP A 61 0.38 -11.38 -7.32
N LYS A 62 -0.52 -10.91 -8.20
CA LYS A 62 -0.65 -11.47 -9.56
C LYS A 62 0.59 -11.24 -10.44
N LYS A 63 1.35 -10.17 -10.18
CA LYS A 63 2.62 -9.87 -10.87
C LYS A 63 3.83 -10.55 -10.24
N LYS A 64 3.70 -11.25 -9.11
CA LYS A 64 4.73 -12.17 -8.62
C LYS A 64 4.79 -13.34 -9.60
N SER A 65 5.57 -13.15 -10.67
CA SER A 65 6.10 -14.25 -11.48
C SER A 65 6.60 -15.33 -10.53
N GLY A 66 6.22 -16.59 -10.80
CA GLY A 66 6.57 -17.72 -9.94
C GLY A 66 8.03 -17.62 -9.50
N LYS A 67 8.28 -17.77 -8.20
CA LYS A 67 9.62 -17.58 -7.63
C LYS A 67 10.59 -18.54 -8.33
N LEU A 68 11.43 -18.01 -9.22
CA LEU A 68 12.49 -18.77 -9.85
C LEU A 68 13.52 -19.11 -8.78
N SER A 69 13.56 -20.39 -8.39
CA SER A 69 14.59 -20.94 -7.53
C SER A 69 15.67 -21.56 -8.39
N PHE A 70 16.91 -21.12 -8.23
CA PHE A 70 18.05 -21.73 -8.91
C PHE A 70 18.80 -22.67 -7.98
N ARG A 71 19.37 -23.74 -8.52
CA ARG A 71 20.27 -24.64 -7.80
C ARG A 71 21.72 -24.20 -7.99
N LYS A 72 22.57 -24.50 -7.00
CA LYS A 72 24.02 -24.31 -7.14
C LYS A 72 24.52 -25.14 -8.33
N GLY A 73 25.30 -24.52 -9.22
CA GLY A 73 25.79 -25.10 -10.46
C GLY A 73 24.94 -24.80 -11.71
N GLU A 74 23.75 -24.21 -11.55
CA GLU A 74 22.92 -23.85 -12.72
C GLU A 74 23.53 -22.69 -13.51
N ILE A 75 23.38 -22.76 -14.84
CA ILE A 75 23.86 -21.74 -15.77
C ILE A 75 22.74 -20.74 -16.03
N VAL A 76 23.01 -19.47 -15.78
CA VAL A 76 22.08 -18.36 -15.93
C VAL A 76 22.67 -17.28 -16.85
N ALA A 77 21.80 -16.56 -17.54
CA ALA A 77 22.15 -15.38 -18.33
C ALA A 77 21.34 -14.17 -17.83
N ILE A 78 22.00 -13.02 -17.64
CA ILE A 78 21.34 -11.83 -17.09
C ILE A 78 20.95 -10.89 -18.22
N ARG A 79 19.67 -10.59 -18.36
CA ARG A 79 19.22 -9.57 -19.32
C ARG A 79 19.66 -8.16 -18.87
N ARG A 80 20.25 -7.40 -19.79
CA ARG A 80 20.56 -5.98 -19.60
C ARG A 80 19.41 -5.11 -20.08
N ASN A 81 19.11 -4.05 -19.33
CA ASN A 81 18.19 -3.01 -19.79
C ASN A 81 18.86 -2.17 -20.88
N ALA A 82 18.10 -1.76 -21.90
CA ALA A 82 18.61 -0.92 -22.97
C ALA A 82 18.93 0.48 -22.43
N LYS A 83 20.13 1.00 -22.71
CA LYS A 83 20.45 2.41 -22.44
C LYS A 83 19.99 3.26 -23.63
N ALA A 84 19.31 4.37 -23.35
CA ALA A 84 18.88 5.32 -24.38
C ALA A 84 20.10 6.13 -24.87
N THR A 85 20.77 5.64 -25.91
CA THR A 85 21.98 6.28 -26.47
C THR A 85 21.73 6.89 -27.85
N GLY A 86 20.46 7.05 -28.27
CA GLY A 86 20.07 7.63 -29.56
C GLY A 86 20.45 6.83 -30.81
N LYS A 87 21.27 5.77 -30.67
CA LYS A 87 21.71 4.86 -31.72
C LYS A 87 20.88 3.57 -31.73
N SER A 88 20.74 2.93 -32.90
CA SER A 88 20.00 1.67 -33.07
C SER A 88 20.53 0.57 -32.15
N THR A 89 19.66 0.03 -31.30
CA THR A 89 19.98 -1.01 -30.31
C THR A 89 19.82 -2.44 -30.83
N LYS A 90 19.52 -2.61 -32.13
CA LYS A 90 19.26 -3.93 -32.75
C LYS A 90 20.47 -4.88 -32.67
N THR A 91 21.69 -4.35 -32.63
CA THR A 91 22.95 -5.12 -32.54
C THR A 91 23.55 -5.22 -31.13
N HIS A 92 22.93 -4.65 -30.09
CA HIS A 92 23.49 -4.69 -28.74
C HIS A 92 23.27 -6.06 -28.08
N LEU A 93 24.32 -6.62 -27.48
CA LEU A 93 24.24 -7.87 -26.71
C LEU A 93 23.32 -7.65 -25.49
N ARG A 94 22.09 -8.18 -25.57
CA ARG A 94 21.02 -7.96 -24.56
C ARG A 94 21.21 -8.77 -23.29
N PHE A 95 22.13 -9.72 -23.28
CA PHE A 95 22.40 -10.59 -22.14
C PHE A 95 23.88 -10.49 -21.74
N ARG A 96 24.14 -10.48 -20.43
CA ARG A 96 25.46 -10.71 -19.86
C ARG A 96 25.67 -12.23 -19.85
N GLY A 97 26.87 -12.64 -20.28
CA GLY A 97 27.21 -14.01 -20.68
C GLY A 97 26.88 -15.12 -19.67
N PRO A 98 27.18 -16.39 -20.02
CA PRO A 98 26.84 -17.51 -19.15
C PRO A 98 27.52 -17.33 -17.81
N MET A 99 26.73 -17.34 -16.75
CA MET A 99 27.20 -17.32 -15.37
C MET A 99 26.73 -18.58 -14.70
N VAL A 100 27.49 -19.06 -13.72
CA VAL A 100 27.12 -20.20 -12.90
C VAL A 100 26.75 -19.71 -11.49
N VAL A 101 25.69 -20.27 -10.93
CA VAL A 101 25.32 -20.05 -9.53
C VAL A 101 26.31 -20.78 -8.63
N THR A 102 27.09 -20.05 -7.84
CA THR A 102 28.12 -20.62 -6.94
C THR A 102 27.64 -20.79 -5.51
N GLU A 103 26.71 -19.95 -5.06
CA GLU A 103 26.21 -19.95 -3.69
C GLU A 103 24.76 -19.46 -3.63
N ILE A 104 23.96 -20.09 -2.77
CA ILE A 104 22.59 -19.68 -2.46
C ILE A 104 22.59 -19.19 -1.01
N LEU A 105 22.27 -17.91 -0.80
CA LEU A 105 22.22 -17.31 0.53
C LEU A 105 20.83 -17.51 1.17
N PRO A 106 20.73 -17.56 2.51
CA PRO A 106 19.46 -17.73 3.22
C PRO A 106 18.40 -16.66 2.88
N SER A 107 18.83 -15.47 2.46
CA SER A 107 17.95 -14.36 2.02
C SER A 107 17.34 -14.55 0.63
N GLY A 108 17.60 -15.67 -0.07
CA GLY A 108 17.19 -15.88 -1.46
C GLY A 108 18.02 -15.11 -2.48
N THR A 109 19.18 -14.60 -2.07
CA THR A 109 20.16 -13.96 -2.95
C THR A 109 21.14 -15.00 -3.49
N TYR A 110 21.50 -14.90 -4.76
CA TYR A 110 22.43 -15.82 -5.42
C TYR A 110 23.78 -15.13 -5.67
N ARG A 111 24.88 -15.81 -5.34
CA ARG A 111 26.20 -15.43 -5.87
C ARG A 111 26.43 -16.16 -7.17
N ILE A 112 26.87 -15.42 -8.16
CA ILE A 112 27.10 -15.90 -9.52
C ILE A 112 28.51 -15.52 -9.96
N SER A 113 29.16 -16.44 -10.67
CA SER A 113 30.49 -16.21 -11.22
C SER A 113 30.44 -16.38 -12.74
N GLN A 114 31.22 -15.57 -13.46
CA GLN A 114 31.29 -15.68 -14.90
C GLN A 114 31.89 -17.03 -15.29
N LEU A 115 31.18 -17.76 -16.15
CA LEU A 115 31.69 -19.00 -16.69
C LEU A 115 32.71 -18.64 -17.77
N VAL A 116 33.99 -18.77 -17.45
CA VAL A 116 35.07 -18.55 -18.41
C VAL A 116 35.08 -19.76 -19.35
N SER A 117 34.86 -19.51 -20.64
CA SER A 117 34.97 -20.53 -21.68
C SER A 117 36.43 -21.01 -21.73
N ARG A 118 36.67 -22.21 -21.21
CA ARG A 118 37.90 -22.96 -21.50
C ARG A 118 37.51 -24.02 -22.52
N ASN A 119 37.78 -23.69 -23.79
CA ASN A 119 37.74 -24.55 -24.96
C ASN A 119 36.34 -25.02 -25.40
N SER A 120 35.78 -24.31 -26.39
CA SER A 120 34.93 -24.79 -27.51
C SER A 120 33.83 -25.87 -27.29
N ARG A 121 33.40 -26.15 -26.05
CA ARG A 121 32.26 -27.04 -25.77
C ARG A 121 30.99 -26.21 -25.62
N LEU A 122 30.04 -26.44 -26.52
CA LEU A 122 28.72 -25.81 -26.50
C LEU A 122 27.89 -26.43 -25.37
N TYR A 123 27.76 -25.73 -24.25
CA TYR A 123 26.81 -26.11 -23.19
C TYR A 123 25.41 -25.59 -23.56
N PRO A 124 24.34 -26.39 -23.42
CA PRO A 124 22.99 -25.88 -23.52
C PRO A 124 22.74 -24.89 -22.37
N PHE A 125 22.39 -23.63 -22.70
CA PHE A 125 22.00 -22.61 -21.72
C PHE A 125 20.60 -22.09 -22.03
N ILE A 126 19.81 -21.83 -20.99
CA ILE A 126 18.43 -21.32 -21.12
C ILE A 126 18.48 -19.79 -21.08
N VAL A 127 17.92 -19.14 -22.11
CA VAL A 127 17.75 -17.69 -22.16
C VAL A 127 16.36 -17.33 -21.61
N LEU A 128 16.32 -16.78 -20.41
CA LEU A 128 15.05 -16.33 -19.79
C LEU A 128 14.69 -14.91 -20.25
N TRP A 129 13.51 -14.77 -20.85
CA TRP A 129 12.95 -13.52 -21.35
C TRP A 129 12.00 -12.92 -20.31
N TYR A 130 12.32 -11.75 -19.75
CA TYR A 130 11.38 -10.99 -18.90
C TYR A 130 10.53 -10.04 -19.77
N LYS A 131 9.20 -10.07 -19.63
CA LYS A 131 8.28 -9.12 -20.28
C LYS A 131 7.98 -7.94 -19.37
#